data_AF-A0AAV8X4K1-F1
#
_entry.id   AF-A0AAV8X4K1-F1
#
_cell.length_a   1.000
_cell.length_b   1.000
_cell.length_c   1.000
_cell.angle_alpha   90.00
_cell.angle_beta   90.00
_cell.angle_gamma   90.00
#
_symmetry.space_group_name_H-M   'P 1'
#
loop_
_entity.id
_entity.type
_entity.pdbx_description
1 polymer ?
#
loop_
_entity_poly.entity_id
_entity_poly.type
_entity_poly.pdbx_seq_one_letter_code
_entity_poly.pdbx_strand_id
1 'polypeptide(L)'
;MNSGSATGKLFQIIVYVVIYFSFFVVPSTLWVYYSMLRSTIGIFENINIKAFQKLYAFVKMQNVGNKVKKAKILSDGELKKFLIEARDEVYLLAAKVVAVFRLFRALRCDEIYKLTIKDVNEEGSVLIMTLSIKQTMIFLPLSLTVL
;
A
#
# COMPACT_ATOMS: atom_id res chain seq x y z
N MET A 1 -38.04 -22.63 -17.61
CA MET A 1 -36.76 -23.34 -17.86
C MET A 1 -35.86 -22.44 -18.71
N ASN A 2 -34.91 -21.71 -18.11
CA ASN A 2 -33.76 -21.09 -18.84
C ASN A 2 -32.71 -20.38 -17.95
N SER A 3 -32.73 -20.55 -16.62
CA SER A 3 -31.78 -19.88 -15.72
C SER A 3 -30.42 -20.58 -15.57
N GLY A 4 -30.22 -21.76 -16.18
CA GLY A 4 -29.00 -22.57 -16.02
C GLY A 4 -27.86 -22.26 -17.00
N SER A 5 -28.10 -21.50 -18.08
CA SER A 5 -27.09 -21.30 -19.14
C SER A 5 -26.20 -20.07 -18.94
N ALA A 6 -26.76 -18.96 -18.45
CA ALA A 6 -26.05 -17.68 -18.32
C ALA A 6 -25.02 -17.70 -17.18
N THR A 7 -25.41 -18.21 -16.00
CA THR A 7 -24.53 -18.31 -14.83
C THR A 7 -23.35 -19.25 -15.07
N GLY A 8 -23.58 -20.35 -15.82
CA GLY A 8 -22.53 -21.29 -16.20
C GLY A 8 -21.51 -20.68 -17.17
N LYS A 9 -21.97 -19.89 -18.15
CA LYS A 9 -21.08 -19.14 -19.07
C LYS A 9 -20.26 -18.08 -18.32
N LEU A 10 -20.89 -17.32 -17.42
CA LEU A 10 -20.21 -16.33 -16.60
C LEU A 10 -19.11 -16.98 -15.74
N PHE A 11 -19.41 -18.13 -15.12
CA PHE A 11 -18.41 -18.90 -14.37
C PHE A 11 -17.21 -19.31 -15.23
N GLN A 12 -17.45 -19.84 -16.43
CA GLN A 12 -16.36 -20.23 -17.35
C GLN A 12 -15.51 -19.03 -17.76
N ILE A 13 -16.14 -17.88 -18.05
CA ILE A 13 -15.43 -16.64 -18.39
C ILE A 13 -14.55 -16.19 -17.23
N ILE A 14 -15.06 -16.18 -15.99
CA ILE A 14 -14.29 -15.79 -14.80
C ILE A 14 -13.07 -16.70 -14.64
N VAL A 15 -13.26 -18.02 -14.74
CA VAL A 15 -12.17 -18.99 -14.63
C VAL A 15 -11.13 -18.75 -15.72
N TYR A 16 -11.55 -18.59 -16.98
CA TYR A 16 -10.66 -18.34 -18.10
C TYR A 16 -9.85 -17.05 -17.91
N VAL A 17 -10.50 -15.95 -17.51
CA VAL A 17 -9.85 -14.66 -17.28
C VAL A 17 -8.80 -14.76 -16.17
N VAL A 18 -9.14 -15.40 -15.04
CA VAL A 18 -8.20 -15.56 -13.92
C VAL A 18 -7.01 -16.43 -14.30
N ILE A 19 -7.24 -17.54 -15.02
CA ILE A 19 -6.17 -18.42 -15.50
C ILE A 19 -5.29 -17.68 -16.52
N TYR A 20 -5.89 -17.00 -17.48
CA TYR A 20 -5.17 -16.20 -18.47
C TYR A 20 -4.24 -15.19 -17.79
N PHE A 21 -4.75 -14.36 -16.88
CA PHE A 21 -3.93 -13.38 -16.15
C PHE A 21 -2.84 -14.01 -15.29
N SER A 22 -3.05 -15.23 -14.77
CA SER A 22 -2.04 -15.91 -13.95
C SER A 22 -0.71 -16.15 -14.67
N PHE A 23 -0.72 -16.22 -16.01
CA PHE A 23 0.50 -16.34 -16.82
C PHE A 23 1.23 -15.00 -17.04
N PHE A 24 0.54 -13.87 -16.89
CA PHE A 24 1.09 -12.55 -17.22
C PHE A 24 1.44 -11.69 -16.01
N VAL A 25 0.83 -11.94 -14.84
CA VAL A 25 1.00 -11.07 -13.67
C VAL A 25 1.57 -11.80 -12.47
N VAL A 26 2.24 -11.04 -11.60
CA VAL A 26 2.74 -11.56 -10.33
C VAL A 26 1.57 -11.98 -9.42
N PRO A 27 1.76 -12.98 -8.54
CA PRO A 27 0.68 -13.53 -7.72
C PRO A 27 -0.07 -12.52 -6.85
N SER A 28 0.62 -11.48 -6.35
CA SER A 28 -0.02 -10.40 -5.58
C SER A 28 -0.98 -9.58 -6.43
N THR A 29 -0.63 -9.31 -7.69
CA THR A 29 -1.48 -8.59 -8.64
C THR A 29 -2.66 -9.46 -9.07
N LEU A 30 -2.44 -10.75 -9.28
CA LEU A 30 -3.51 -11.71 -9.58
C LEU A 30 -4.56 -11.73 -8.45
N TRP A 31 -4.11 -11.71 -7.19
CA TRP A 31 -5.00 -11.65 -6.03
C TRP A 31 -5.84 -10.36 -5.99
N VAL A 32 -5.25 -9.23 -6.38
CA VAL A 32 -5.96 -7.95 -6.50
C VAL A 32 -7.04 -8.04 -7.58
N TYR A 33 -6.71 -8.55 -8.78
CA TYR A 33 -7.70 -8.71 -9.85
C TYR A 33 -8.83 -9.66 -9.47
N TYR A 34 -8.52 -10.79 -8.83
CA TYR A 34 -9.54 -11.69 -8.30
C TYR A 34 -10.44 -10.98 -7.26
N SER A 35 -9.84 -10.19 -6.37
CA SER A 35 -10.58 -9.44 -5.34
C SER A 35 -11.48 -8.36 -5.96
N MET A 36 -11.00 -7.65 -6.97
CA MET A 36 -11.78 -6.68 -7.74
C MET A 36 -12.96 -7.36 -8.45
N LEU A 37 -12.70 -8.44 -9.19
CA LEU A 37 -13.73 -9.23 -9.87
C LEU A 37 -14.80 -9.70 -8.89
N ARG A 38 -14.39 -10.23 -7.72
CA ARG A 38 -15.30 -10.65 -6.66
C ARG A 38 -16.19 -9.52 -6.16
N SER A 39 -15.63 -8.35 -5.89
CA SER A 39 -16.41 -7.20 -5.41
C SER A 39 -17.36 -6.69 -6.48
N THR A 40 -16.89 -6.52 -7.72
CA THR A 40 -17.69 -6.02 -8.84
C THR A 40 -18.86 -6.96 -9.13
N ILE A 41 -18.61 -8.26 -9.32
CA ILE A 41 -19.66 -9.25 -9.60
C ILE A 41 -20.60 -9.43 -8.41
N GLY A 42 -20.08 -9.29 -7.19
CA GLY A 42 -20.92 -9.28 -5.99
C GLY A 42 -21.91 -8.11 -5.96
N ILE A 43 -21.53 -6.93 -6.48
CA ILE A 43 -22.40 -5.76 -6.54
C ILE A 43 -23.40 -5.87 -7.70
N PHE A 44 -22.95 -6.22 -8.90
CA PHE A 44 -23.78 -6.17 -10.11
C PHE A 44 -24.66 -7.41 -10.32
N GLU A 45 -24.13 -8.59 -10.01
CA GLU A 45 -24.80 -9.87 -10.30
C GLU A 45 -25.27 -10.58 -9.02
N ASN A 46 -24.91 -10.06 -7.83
CA ASN A 46 -25.16 -10.69 -6.53
C ASN A 46 -24.63 -12.14 -6.44
N ILE A 47 -23.54 -12.44 -7.16
CA ILE A 47 -22.91 -13.76 -7.17
C ILE A 47 -21.65 -13.73 -6.31
N ASN A 48 -21.56 -14.67 -5.37
CA ASN A 48 -20.39 -14.81 -4.51
C ASN A 48 -19.35 -15.76 -5.12
N ILE A 49 -18.36 -15.20 -5.84
CA ILE A 49 -17.25 -15.96 -6.45
C ILE A 49 -16.44 -16.76 -5.43
N LYS A 50 -16.41 -16.34 -4.15
CA LYS A 50 -15.72 -17.08 -3.08
C LYS A 50 -16.31 -18.49 -2.87
N ALA A 51 -17.56 -18.73 -3.27
CA ALA A 51 -18.16 -20.06 -3.23
C ALA A 51 -17.41 -21.07 -4.11
N PHE A 52 -16.69 -20.60 -5.15
CA PHE A 52 -15.88 -21.44 -6.03
C PHE A 52 -14.55 -21.82 -5.38
N GLN A 53 -14.58 -22.79 -4.47
CA GLN A 53 -13.41 -23.20 -3.67
C GLN A 53 -12.19 -23.58 -4.51
N LYS A 54 -12.37 -24.24 -5.65
CA LYS A 54 -11.26 -24.63 -6.55
C LYS A 54 -10.53 -23.41 -7.13
N LEU A 55 -11.28 -22.43 -7.63
CA LEU A 55 -10.72 -21.19 -8.17
C LEU A 55 -10.04 -20.37 -7.06
N TYR A 56 -10.69 -20.26 -5.90
CA TYR A 56 -10.12 -19.58 -4.75
C TYR A 56 -8.82 -20.24 -4.28
N ALA A 57 -8.78 -21.57 -4.17
CA ALA A 57 -7.59 -22.32 -3.82
C ALA A 57 -6.48 -22.12 -4.84
N PHE A 58 -6.78 -22.16 -6.14
CA PHE A 58 -5.82 -21.88 -7.21
C PHE A 58 -5.16 -20.50 -7.04
N VAL A 59 -5.96 -19.43 -6.92
CA VAL A 59 -5.44 -18.06 -6.75
C VAL A 59 -4.62 -17.92 -5.45
N LYS A 60 -5.01 -18.62 -4.38
CA LYS A 60 -4.26 -18.66 -3.12
C LYS A 60 -2.92 -19.39 -3.26
N MET A 61 -2.90 -20.52 -3.99
CA MET A 61 -1.68 -21.31 -4.22
C MET A 61 -0.65 -20.55 -5.05
N GLN A 62 -1.07 -19.70 -5.99
CA GLN A 62 -0.14 -18.86 -6.76
C GLN A 62 0.70 -17.94 -5.86
N ASN A 63 0.18 -17.51 -4.71
CA ASN A 63 0.92 -16.67 -3.78
C ASN A 63 1.96 -17.43 -2.93
N VAL A 64 1.91 -18.77 -2.89
CA VAL A 64 2.84 -19.57 -2.09
C VAL A 64 4.24 -19.47 -2.68
N GLY A 65 5.21 -19.06 -1.86
CA GLY A 65 6.60 -18.88 -2.30
C GLY A 65 6.87 -17.59 -3.08
N ASN A 66 5.86 -16.75 -3.33
CA ASN A 66 6.06 -15.47 -3.97
C ASN A 66 6.88 -14.52 -3.08
N LYS A 67 8.10 -14.17 -3.51
CA LYS A 67 8.93 -13.19 -2.81
C LYS A 67 8.46 -11.79 -3.16
N VAL A 68 7.79 -11.14 -2.22
CA VAL A 68 7.35 -9.75 -2.37
C VAL A 68 8.56 -8.84 -2.59
N LYS A 69 8.55 -8.07 -3.68
CA LYS A 69 9.53 -7.00 -3.92
C LYS A 69 9.29 -5.89 -2.89
N LYS A 70 10.16 -5.81 -1.89
CA LYS A 70 10.15 -4.72 -0.90
C LYS A 70 11.11 -3.62 -1.33
N ALA A 71 10.82 -2.39 -0.91
CA ALA A 71 11.77 -1.28 -1.05
C ALA A 71 13.06 -1.60 -0.28
N LYS A 72 14.21 -1.12 -0.78
CA LYS A 72 15.48 -1.23 -0.06
C LYS A 72 15.37 -0.46 1.25
N ILE A 73 15.64 -1.13 2.35
CA ILE A 73 15.74 -0.50 3.67
C ILE A 73 17.14 0.13 3.73
N LEU A 74 17.20 1.45 3.95
CA LEU A 74 18.45 2.16 4.16
C LEU A 74 19.00 1.81 5.55
N SER A 75 20.30 1.50 5.62
CA SER A 75 21.00 1.38 6.90
C SER A 75 21.24 2.76 7.54
N ASP A 76 21.48 2.79 8.85
CA ASP A 76 21.80 4.03 9.58
C ASP A 76 23.02 4.75 8.98
N GLY A 77 24.05 4.00 8.56
CA GLY A 77 25.23 4.56 7.90
C GLY A 77 24.92 5.17 6.52
N GLU A 78 24.15 4.47 5.68
CA GLU A 78 23.74 4.99 4.36
C GLU A 78 22.85 6.24 4.51
N LEU A 79 21.96 6.24 5.51
CA LEU A 79 21.11 7.37 5.81
C LEU A 79 21.92 8.58 6.30
N LYS A 80 22.80 8.41 7.28
CA LYS A 80 23.67 9.48 7.80
C LYS A 80 24.53 10.06 6.69
N LYS A 81 25.13 9.20 5.88
CA LYS A 81 25.90 9.60 4.70
C LYS A 81 25.05 10.45 3.76
N PHE A 82 23.83 10.02 3.47
CA PHE A 82 22.90 10.79 2.64
C PHE A 82 22.54 12.15 3.25
N LEU A 83 22.26 12.21 4.56
CA LEU A 83 21.90 13.45 5.24
C LEU A 83 23.06 14.45 5.31
N ILE A 84 24.30 13.99 5.44
CA ILE A 84 25.48 14.84 5.58
C ILE A 84 26.06 15.23 4.20
N GLU A 85 26.29 14.25 3.32
CA GLU A 85 27.08 14.46 2.11
C GLU A 85 26.26 14.88 0.88
N ALA A 86 24.95 14.60 0.84
CA ALA A 86 24.15 14.96 -0.31
C ALA A 86 23.98 16.50 -0.42
N ARG A 87 24.02 17.04 -1.63
CA ARG A 87 23.88 18.49 -1.87
C ARG A 87 22.50 19.00 -1.46
N ASP A 88 22.45 19.99 -0.58
CA ASP A 88 21.20 20.56 -0.07
C ASP A 88 20.39 21.29 -1.16
N GLU A 89 21.08 21.99 -2.06
CA GLU A 89 20.46 22.69 -3.20
C GLU A 89 19.52 21.80 -4.03
N VAL A 90 19.76 20.49 -4.04
CA VAL A 90 18.97 19.51 -4.80
C VAL A 90 18.04 18.69 -3.91
N TYR A 91 18.47 18.34 -2.69
CA TYR A 91 17.82 17.29 -1.88
C TYR A 91 17.25 17.75 -0.54
N LEU A 92 17.46 19.01 -0.14
CA LEU A 92 17.13 19.52 1.20
C LEU A 92 15.66 19.26 1.58
N LEU A 93 14.72 19.88 0.85
CA LEU A 93 13.29 19.79 1.17
C LEU A 93 12.68 18.43 0.79
N ALA A 94 12.90 17.96 -0.44
CA ALA A 94 12.16 16.81 -0.97
C ALA A 94 12.63 15.46 -0.40
N ALA A 95 13.90 15.36 0.01
CA ALA A 95 14.49 14.06 0.34
C ALA A 95 15.09 14.00 1.74
N LYS A 96 15.88 15.00 2.18
CA LYS A 96 16.48 14.98 3.54
C LYS A 96 15.43 15.21 4.62
N VAL A 97 14.67 16.31 4.53
CA VAL A 97 13.60 16.65 5.48
C VAL A 97 12.53 15.54 5.51
N VAL A 98 12.10 15.06 4.34
CA VAL A 98 11.15 13.95 4.24
C VAL A 98 11.69 12.65 4.85
N ALA A 99 12.97 12.33 4.65
CA ALA A 99 13.57 11.13 5.26
C ALA A 99 13.56 11.22 6.79
N VAL A 100 13.93 12.37 7.36
CA VAL A 100 13.90 12.63 8.80
C VAL A 100 12.49 12.45 9.36
N PHE A 101 11.49 13.10 8.74
CA PHE A 101 10.09 12.96 9.17
C PHE A 101 9.57 11.53 9.05
N ARG A 102 9.96 10.80 8.00
CA ARG A 102 9.61 9.38 7.85
C ARG A 102 10.24 8.50 8.92
N LEU A 103 11.46 8.79 9.36
CA LEU A 103 12.12 7.99 10.40
C LEU A 103 11.47 8.21 11.77
N PHE A 104 11.17 9.46 12.12
CA PHE A 104 10.64 9.79 13.44
C PHE A 104 9.17 9.40 13.63
N ARG A 105 8.35 9.46 12.58
CA ARG A 105 6.90 9.20 12.68
C ARG A 105 6.37 8.09 11.78
N ALA A 106 7.23 7.41 11.00
CA ALA A 106 6.82 6.43 9.99
C ALA A 106 5.73 6.97 9.03
N LEU A 107 5.75 8.28 8.74
CA LEU A 107 4.70 8.93 7.96
C LEU A 107 4.64 8.39 6.53
N ARG A 108 3.42 8.16 6.04
CA ARG A 108 3.19 7.85 4.64
C ARG A 108 3.38 9.09 3.77
N CYS A 109 3.69 8.89 2.49
CA CYS A 109 3.91 10.00 1.55
C CYS A 109 2.71 10.96 1.47
N ASP A 110 1.49 10.42 1.54
CA ASP A 110 0.26 11.20 1.48
C ASP A 110 -0.02 11.99 2.77
N GLU A 111 0.50 11.54 3.91
CA GLU A 111 0.43 12.26 5.18
C GLU A 111 1.42 13.44 5.17
N ILE A 112 2.63 13.24 4.65
CA ILE A 112 3.64 14.30 4.52
C ILE A 112 3.18 15.39 3.56
N TYR A 113 2.55 15.03 2.44
CA TYR A 113 2.05 16.00 1.47
C TYR A 113 0.93 16.90 2.04
N LYS A 114 0.21 16.43 3.06
CA LYS A 114 -0.88 17.18 3.70
C LYS A 114 -0.42 18.04 4.87
N LEU A 115 0.86 17.97 5.25
CA LEU A 115 1.42 18.82 6.29
C LEU A 115 1.39 20.27 5.86
N THR A 116 0.83 21.12 6.72
CA THR A 116 0.89 22.57 6.56
C THR A 116 1.71 23.18 7.68
N ILE A 117 2.17 24.43 7.46
CA ILE A 117 2.95 25.17 8.46
C ILE A 117 2.17 25.33 9.78
N LYS A 118 0.84 25.33 9.71
CA LYS A 118 -0.05 25.43 10.88
C LYS A 118 -0.03 24.19 11.77
N ASP A 119 0.41 23.06 11.22
CA ASP A 119 0.46 21.78 11.94
C ASP A 119 1.79 21.61 12.70
N VAL A 120 2.72 22.56 12.54
CA VAL A 120 4.04 22.57 13.17
C VAL A 120 4.07 23.64 14.24
N ASN A 121 4.24 23.22 15.48
CA ASN A 121 4.46 24.09 16.63
C ASN A 121 5.91 23.99 17.08
N GLU A 122 6.50 25.15 17.39
CA GLU A 122 7.84 25.24 17.95
C GLU A 122 7.73 25.48 19.46
N GLU A 123 8.27 24.55 20.25
CA GLU A 123 8.44 24.71 21.69
C GLU A 123 9.93 24.59 22.04
N GLY A 124 10.64 25.73 22.04
CA GLY A 124 12.08 25.79 22.29
C GLY A 124 12.88 25.08 21.19
N SER A 125 13.70 24.09 21.57
CA SER A 125 14.48 23.24 20.64
C SER A 125 13.69 22.02 20.12
N VAL A 126 12.38 22.01 20.30
CA VAL A 126 11.51 20.88 19.95
C VAL A 126 10.48 21.33 18.93
N LEU A 127 10.41 20.60 17.81
CA LEU A 127 9.35 20.71 16.82
C LEU A 127 8.25 19.70 17.16
N ILE A 128 7.07 20.21 17.50
CA ILE A 128 5.88 19.40 17.77
C ILE A 128 4.98 19.47 16.55
N MET A 129 4.81 18.34 15.88
CA MET A 129 3.89 18.24 14.74
C MET A 129 2.61 17.54 15.13
N THR A 130 1.49 18.24 14.94
CA THR A 130 0.15 17.74 15.22
C THR A 130 -0.52 17.33 13.91
N LEU A 131 -0.53 16.02 13.64
CA LEU A 131 -1.16 15.46 12.44
C LEU A 131 -2.52 14.84 12.76
N SER A 132 -3.57 15.29 12.08
CA SER A 132 -4.88 14.64 12.09
C SER A 132 -4.89 13.47 11.11
N ILE A 133 -4.53 12.28 11.59
CA ILE A 133 -4.56 11.04 10.80
C ILE A 133 -5.99 10.47 10.72
N LYS A 134 -6.45 10.15 9.51
CA LYS A 134 -7.77 9.52 9.29
C LYS A 134 -7.73 7.99 9.18
N GLN A 135 -6.55 7.36 9.03
CA GLN A 135 -6.46 5.97 8.58
C GLN A 135 -5.50 5.05 9.37
N THR A 136 -4.78 5.53 10.40
CA THR A 136 -3.87 4.70 11.19
C THR A 136 -4.17 4.85 12.69
N MET A 137 -4.42 3.75 13.40
CA MET A 137 -4.60 3.76 14.87
C MET A 137 -3.26 3.94 15.59
N ILE A 138 -2.63 5.11 15.47
CA ILE A 138 -1.54 5.50 16.38
C ILE A 138 -1.69 6.98 16.69
N PHE A 139 -2.57 7.28 17.65
CA PHE A 139 -2.59 8.56 18.36
C PHE A 139 -1.42 8.56 19.33
N LEU A 140 -0.23 8.97 18.90
CA LEU A 140 0.81 9.36 19.85
C LEU A 140 1.38 10.73 19.44
N PRO A 141 1.21 11.78 20.26
CA PRO A 141 1.98 12.98 20.10
C PRO A 141 3.43 12.63 20.41
N LEU A 142 4.26 12.54 19.37
CA LEU A 142 5.70 12.36 19.53
C LEU A 142 6.38 13.68 19.17
N SER A 143 7.01 14.29 20.18
CA SER A 143 7.83 15.49 20.05
C SER A 143 9.09 15.18 19.23
N LEU A 144 9.41 16.00 18.23
CA LEU A 144 10.62 15.85 17.44
C LEU A 144 11.65 16.88 17.96
N THR A 145 12.60 16.43 18.77
CA THR A 145 13.71 17.28 19.21
C THR A 145 14.72 17.41 18.07
N VAL A 146 14.86 18.60 17.50
CA VAL A 146 15.97 18.91 16.59
C VAL A 146 17.00 19.67 17.41
N LEU A 147 18.14 19.02 17.67
CA LEU A 147 19.32 19.64 18.27
C LEU A 147 20.08 20.46 17.24
#